data_AF-A0A290Z1X7-F1
#
_entry.id   AF-A0A290Z1X7-F1
#
_cell.length_a   1.000
_cell.length_b   1.000
_cell.length_c   1.000
_cell.angle_alpha   90.00
_cell.angle_beta   90.00
_cell.angle_gamma   90.00
#
_symmetry.space_group_name_H-M   'P 1'
#
loop_
_entity.id
_entity.type
_entity.pdbx_description
1 polymer ?
#
loop_
_entity_poly.entity_id
_entity_poly.type
_entity_poly.pdbx_seq_one_letter_code
_entity_poly.pdbx_strand_id
1 'polypeptide(L)'
;MVTLQAIFDRATAERPFLIRTQSDLDELVERVRAASADHPCPSIVEITNADDPYRSPVLNAGIGADRGFVHENWRPERATRGAPGATGSVAYDVQGNTADVPADREVPLDVVRAVLADHLAHDGRIPPDHPLLNIVS
;
A
#
# COMPACT_ATOMS: atom_id res chain seq x y z
N MET A 1 18.84 0.38 7.45
CA MET A 1 18.10 1.09 6.40
C MET A 1 17.98 0.18 5.20
N VAL A 2 16.83 -0.47 5.12
CA VAL A 2 16.38 -1.24 3.96
C VAL A 2 16.16 -0.33 2.74
N THR A 3 16.30 -0.87 1.53
CA THR A 3 15.70 -0.24 0.35
C THR A 3 14.37 -0.94 0.07
N LEU A 4 13.27 -0.20 0.10
CA LEU A 4 11.99 -0.73 -0.37
C LEU A 4 11.85 -0.46 -1.87
N GLN A 5 11.09 -1.31 -2.54
CA GLN A 5 10.72 -1.14 -3.93
C GLN A 5 9.20 -1.16 -4.06
N ALA A 6 8.67 -0.26 -4.88
CA ALA A 6 7.26 -0.13 -5.18
C ALA A 6 6.97 -0.40 -6.66
N ILE A 7 5.92 -1.17 -6.93
CA ILE A 7 5.42 -1.50 -8.26
C ILE A 7 3.93 -1.13 -8.30
N PHE A 8 3.53 -0.30 -9.26
CA PHE A 8 2.14 0.17 -9.39
C PHE A 8 1.64 0.28 -10.84
N ASP A 9 2.54 0.30 -11.82
CA ASP A 9 2.19 0.31 -13.23
C ASP A 9 2.85 -0.88 -13.96
N ARG A 10 2.06 -1.52 -14.82
CA ARG A 10 2.47 -2.69 -15.59
C ARG A 10 3.56 -2.37 -16.61
N ALA A 11 3.59 -1.15 -17.16
CA ALA A 11 4.61 -0.71 -18.11
C ALA A 11 5.95 -0.39 -17.42
N THR A 12 5.89 0.17 -16.21
CA THR A 12 7.08 0.45 -15.38
C THR A 12 7.48 -0.68 -14.44
N ALA A 13 6.81 -1.82 -14.42
CA ALA A 13 7.20 -2.99 -13.64
C ALA A 13 8.66 -3.45 -13.90
N GLU A 14 9.25 -3.06 -15.03
CA GLU A 14 10.68 -3.25 -15.34
C GLU A 14 11.64 -2.34 -14.53
N ARG A 15 11.14 -1.26 -13.93
CA ARG A 15 11.88 -0.27 -13.13
C ARG A 15 11.09 0.09 -11.86
N PRO A 16 11.23 -0.69 -10.78
CA PRO A 16 10.56 -0.37 -9.53
C PRO A 16 10.97 1.02 -9.01
N PHE A 17 10.03 1.70 -8.36
CA PHE A 17 10.33 2.93 -7.64
C PHE A 17 11.03 2.57 -6.32
N LEU A 18 12.22 3.12 -6.08
CA LEU A 18 13.03 2.80 -4.90
C LEU A 18 12.78 3.81 -3.79
N ILE A 19 12.44 3.33 -2.60
CA ILE A 19 12.13 4.14 -1.43
C ILE A 19 13.21 3.89 -0.39
N ARG A 20 13.92 4.95 -0.03
CA ARG A 20 14.94 4.93 1.03
C ARG A 20 14.61 5.92 2.12
N THR A 21 13.95 7.02 1.77
CA THR A 21 13.67 8.12 2.69
C THR A 21 12.18 8.42 2.75
N GLN A 22 11.78 9.17 3.78
CA GLN A 22 10.42 9.70 3.86
C GLN A 22 10.06 10.55 2.62
N SER A 23 11.01 11.30 2.08
CA SER A 23 10.81 12.08 0.86
C SER A 23 10.51 11.20 -0.35
N ASP A 24 11.18 10.05 -0.47
CA ASP A 24 10.89 9.10 -1.56
C ASP A 24 9.49 8.49 -1.40
N LEU A 25 9.07 8.24 -0.16
CA LEU A 25 7.74 7.73 0.14
C LEU A 25 6.66 8.76 -0.23
N ASP A 26 6.88 10.03 0.11
CA ASP A 26 5.95 11.10 -0.26
C ASP A 26 5.89 11.30 -1.78
N GLU A 27 7.04 11.22 -2.46
CA GLU A 27 7.10 11.24 -3.94
C GLU A 27 6.34 10.07 -4.55
N LEU A 28 6.49 8.85 -4.02
CA LEU A 28 5.74 7.68 -4.46
C LEU A 28 4.23 7.93 -4.38
N VAL A 29 3.74 8.41 -3.24
CA VAL A 29 2.30 8.64 -3.04
C VAL A 29 1.78 9.67 -4.04
N GLU A 30 2.48 10.80 -4.23
CA GLU A 30 2.04 11.80 -5.22
C GLU A 30 2.11 11.27 -6.65
N ARG A 31 3.14 10.49 -6.98
CA ARG A 31 3.26 9.90 -8.31
C ARG A 31 2.13 8.91 -8.61
N VAL A 32 1.74 8.10 -7.64
CA VAL A 32 0.62 7.15 -7.79
C VAL A 32 -0.68 7.92 -7.91
N ARG A 33 -0.93 8.93 -7.07
CA ARG A 33 -2.13 9.79 -7.18
C ARG A 33 -2.23 10.46 -8.54
N ALA A 34 -1.14 11.00 -9.05
CA ALA A 34 -1.10 11.63 -10.37
C ALA A 34 -1.35 10.61 -11.49
N ALA A 35 -0.78 9.41 -11.40
CA ALA A 35 -0.99 8.34 -12.37
C ALA A 35 -2.45 7.84 -12.37
N SER A 36 -3.07 7.72 -11.20
CA SER A 36 -4.46 7.27 -11.06
C SER A 36 -5.49 8.37 -11.35
N ALA A 37 -5.10 9.63 -11.53
CA ALA A 37 -6.04 10.74 -11.74
C ALA A 37 -6.86 10.59 -13.02
N ASP A 38 -6.26 10.00 -14.06
CA ASP A 38 -6.91 9.74 -15.35
C ASP A 38 -7.50 8.32 -15.45
N HIS A 39 -7.42 7.53 -14.38
CA HIS A 39 -7.91 6.15 -14.33
C HIS A 39 -9.34 6.08 -13.76
N PRO A 40 -10.13 5.05 -14.15
CA PRO A 40 -11.48 4.87 -13.63
C PRO A 40 -11.53 4.52 -12.13
N CYS A 41 -10.40 4.08 -11.56
CA CYS A 41 -10.28 3.78 -10.14
C CYS A 41 -8.85 4.04 -9.63
N PRO A 42 -8.68 4.23 -8.30
CA PRO A 42 -7.37 4.36 -7.66
C PRO A 42 -6.45 3.16 -7.88
N SER A 43 -5.13 3.33 -7.78
CA SER A 43 -4.18 2.24 -7.98
C SER A 43 -3.70 1.59 -6.67
N ILE A 44 -3.36 0.30 -6.75
CA ILE A 44 -2.64 -0.45 -5.74
C ILE A 44 -1.15 -0.45 -6.08
N VAL A 45 -0.36 -0.13 -5.06
CA VAL A 45 1.09 -0.26 -5.07
C VAL A 45 1.47 -1.51 -4.29
N GLU A 46 2.29 -2.37 -4.88
CA GLU A 46 2.94 -3.47 -4.19
C GLU A 46 4.31 -3.01 -3.70
N ILE A 47 4.53 -3.08 -2.39
CA ILE A 47 5.77 -2.66 -1.73
C ILE A 47 6.44 -3.89 -1.13
N THR A 48 7.71 -4.07 -1.45
CA THR A 48 8.53 -5.19 -0.97
C THR A 48 9.93 -4.71 -0.60
N ASN A 49 10.66 -5.51 0.19
CA ASN A 49 12.08 -5.29 0.41
C ASN A 49 12.85 -5.62 -0.89
N ALA A 50 13.63 -4.67 -1.41
CA ALA A 50 14.42 -4.84 -2.63
C ALA A 50 15.58 -5.84 -2.46
N ASP A 51 16.09 -5.97 -1.23
CA ASP A 51 17.20 -6.84 -0.88
C ASP A 51 16.75 -8.26 -0.48
N ASP A 52 15.44 -8.49 -0.30
CA ASP A 52 14.91 -9.81 0.01
C ASP A 52 14.71 -10.63 -1.28
N PRO A 53 15.43 -11.75 -1.47
CA PRO A 53 15.26 -12.61 -2.65
C PRO A 53 13.84 -13.19 -2.76
N TYR A 54 13.10 -13.30 -1.66
CA TYR A 54 11.73 -13.81 -1.65
C TYR A 54 10.67 -12.70 -1.75
N ARG A 55 11.07 -11.43 -1.71
CA ARG A 55 10.19 -10.25 -1.78
C ARG A 55 9.03 -10.33 -0.78
N SER A 56 9.30 -10.78 0.43
CA SER A 56 8.31 -11.09 1.47
C SER A 56 8.66 -10.41 2.81
N PRO A 57 7.69 -9.84 3.54
CA PRO A 57 6.26 -9.73 3.23
C PRO A 57 5.96 -8.77 2.06
N VAL A 58 4.84 -9.01 1.37
CA VAL A 58 4.32 -8.09 0.34
C VAL A 58 3.31 -7.16 0.99
N LEU A 59 3.54 -5.86 0.91
CA LEU A 59 2.64 -4.84 1.42
C LEU A 59 1.90 -4.19 0.25
N ASN A 60 0.58 -4.37 0.18
CA ASN A 60 -0.26 -3.73 -0.81
C ASN A 60 -0.85 -2.45 -0.23
N ALA A 61 -0.62 -1.32 -0.89
CA ALA A 61 -1.18 -0.03 -0.50
C ALA A 61 -2.05 0.52 -1.62
N GLY A 62 -3.34 0.67 -1.36
CA GLY A 62 -4.23 1.41 -2.25
C GLY A 62 -4.09 2.91 -2.02
N ILE A 63 -3.88 3.68 -3.08
CA ILE A 63 -3.68 5.12 -3.02
C ILE A 63 -4.70 5.82 -3.91
N GLY A 64 -5.73 6.37 -3.29
CA GLY A 64 -6.73 7.24 -3.91
C GLY A 64 -6.46 8.72 -3.68
N ALA A 65 -7.43 9.56 -4.07
CA ALA A 65 -7.32 11.01 -3.97
C ALA A 65 -7.23 11.48 -2.50
N ASP A 66 -8.08 10.94 -1.64
CA ASP A 66 -8.25 11.30 -0.22
C ASP A 66 -8.27 10.08 0.71
N ARG A 67 -8.47 8.89 0.16
CA ARG A 67 -8.57 7.62 0.89
C ARG A 67 -7.69 6.55 0.28
N GLY A 68 -7.49 5.47 1.03
CA GLY A 68 -6.69 4.34 0.61
C GLY A 68 -6.80 3.18 1.60
N PHE A 69 -5.94 2.19 1.45
CA PHE A 69 -5.85 1.08 2.39
C PHE A 69 -4.42 0.56 2.44
N VAL A 70 -4.10 -0.20 3.50
CA VAL A 70 -2.89 -1.03 3.54
C VAL A 70 -3.30 -2.47 3.84
N HIS A 71 -2.71 -3.41 3.12
CA HIS A 71 -2.87 -4.85 3.33
C HIS A 71 -1.50 -5.51 3.32
N GLU A 72 -1.08 -6.03 4.47
CA GLU A 72 0.13 -6.81 4.63
C GLU A 72 -0.18 -8.29 4.39
N ASN A 73 0.34 -8.81 3.27
CA ASN A 73 0.25 -10.22 2.93
C ASN A 73 1.35 -11.00 3.68
N TRP A 74 1.11 -11.24 4.97
CA TRP A 74 1.97 -12.03 5.85
C TRP A 74 1.15 -13.04 6.68
N ARG A 75 1.77 -13.75 7.63
CA ARG A 75 1.08 -14.66 8.57
C ARG A 75 1.18 -14.11 10.01
N PRO A 76 0.08 -13.62 10.61
CA PRO A 76 -1.28 -13.47 10.05
C PRO A 76 -1.39 -12.37 9.00
N GLU A 77 -2.44 -12.40 8.18
CA GLU A 77 -2.72 -11.30 7.24
C GLU A 77 -3.29 -10.12 8.01
N ARG A 78 -2.83 -8.91 7.69
CA ARG A 78 -3.25 -7.71 8.40
C ARG A 78 -3.64 -6.59 7.45
N ALA A 79 -4.73 -5.88 7.73
CA ALA A 79 -5.17 -4.75 6.92
C ALA A 79 -5.58 -3.54 7.77
N THR A 80 -5.62 -2.36 7.15
CA THR A 80 -6.26 -1.19 7.73
C THR A 80 -7.73 -1.47 8.01
N ARG A 81 -8.29 -0.80 9.02
CA ARG A 81 -9.71 -0.86 9.36
C ARG A 81 -10.29 0.55 9.34
N GLY A 82 -11.17 0.77 8.38
CA GLY A 82 -11.95 1.97 8.16
C GLY A 82 -13.16 2.08 9.08
N ALA A 83 -14.20 2.75 8.56
CA ALA A 83 -15.39 3.05 9.33
C ALA A 83 -16.16 1.78 9.72
N PRO A 84 -16.50 1.60 11.02
CA PRO A 84 -17.35 0.49 11.45
C PRO A 84 -18.70 0.51 10.73
N GLY A 85 -19.06 -0.60 10.08
CA GLY A 85 -20.34 -0.75 9.38
C GLY A 85 -20.33 -0.30 7.92
N ALA A 86 -19.20 0.13 7.36
CA ALA A 86 -19.06 0.23 5.91
C ALA A 86 -19.26 -1.16 5.27
N THR A 87 -20.06 -1.23 4.21
CA THR A 87 -20.37 -2.48 3.50
C THR A 87 -20.08 -2.32 2.00
N GLY A 88 -19.85 -3.45 1.33
CA GLY A 88 -19.51 -3.49 -0.09
C GLY A 88 -18.00 -3.47 -0.35
N SER A 89 -17.63 -3.21 -1.61
CA SER A 89 -16.25 -3.11 -2.07
C SER A 89 -15.99 -1.78 -2.77
N VAL A 90 -14.73 -1.36 -2.73
CA VAL A 90 -14.17 -0.27 -3.53
C VAL A 90 -13.23 -0.90 -4.55
N ALA A 91 -13.42 -0.55 -5.82
CA ALA A 91 -12.56 -1.02 -6.90
C ALA A 91 -11.22 -0.27 -6.87
N TYR A 92 -10.13 -1.02 -7.00
CA TYR A 92 -8.78 -0.50 -7.21
C TYR A 92 -8.14 -1.17 -8.43
N ASP A 93 -7.28 -0.46 -9.14
CA ASP A 93 -6.44 -1.01 -10.20
C ASP A 93 -5.16 -1.63 -9.60
N VAL A 94 -4.95 -2.92 -9.84
CA VAL A 94 -3.69 -3.62 -9.60
C VAL A 94 -3.08 -3.99 -10.94
N GLN A 95 -2.12 -3.17 -11.37
CA GLN A 95 -1.32 -3.42 -12.58
C GLN A 95 -2.19 -3.66 -13.84
N GLY A 96 -3.24 -2.84 -14.00
CA GLY A 96 -4.18 -2.93 -15.13
C GLY A 96 -5.31 -3.95 -14.95
N ASN A 97 -5.51 -4.49 -13.75
CA ASN A 97 -6.66 -5.34 -13.41
C ASN A 97 -7.45 -4.74 -12.26
N THR A 98 -8.76 -4.91 -12.25
CA THR A 98 -9.58 -4.47 -11.12
C THR A 98 -9.51 -5.47 -9.97
N ALA A 99 -9.29 -4.97 -8.76
CA ALA A 99 -9.37 -5.70 -7.50
C ALA A 99 -10.43 -5.06 -6.59
N ASP A 100 -11.29 -5.90 -6.01
CA ASP A 100 -12.28 -5.48 -5.02
C ASP A 100 -11.68 -5.45 -3.62
N VAL A 101 -11.65 -4.27 -3.01
CA VAL A 101 -11.19 -4.06 -1.64
C VAL A 101 -12.40 -3.85 -0.75
N PRO A 102 -12.58 -4.61 0.35
CA PRO A 102 -13.66 -4.36 1.30
C PRO A 102 -13.69 -2.90 1.77
N ALA A 103 -14.87 -2.26 1.71
CA ALA A 103 -15.03 -0.84 2.05
C ALA A 103 -14.68 -0.54 3.52
N ASP A 104 -14.78 -1.53 4.40
CA ASP A 104 -14.40 -1.44 5.80
C ASP A 104 -12.87 -1.45 6.03
N ARG A 105 -12.06 -1.59 4.97
CA ARG A 105 -10.60 -1.46 5.03
C ARG A 105 -10.12 -0.07 4.63
N GLU A 106 -10.97 0.73 3.98
CA GLU A 106 -10.58 2.02 3.45
C GLU A 106 -10.51 3.09 4.55
N VAL A 107 -9.37 3.77 4.64
CA VAL A 107 -9.03 4.79 5.65
C VAL A 107 -8.63 6.10 4.97
N PRO A 108 -8.60 7.24 5.70
CA PRO A 108 -8.01 8.47 5.18
C PRO A 108 -6.56 8.24 4.71
N LEU A 109 -6.14 8.91 3.63
CA LEU A 109 -4.82 8.72 3.04
C LEU A 109 -3.67 8.99 4.04
N ASP A 110 -3.86 9.91 4.99
CA ASP A 110 -2.88 10.17 6.04
C ASP A 110 -2.60 8.95 6.92
N VAL A 111 -3.59 8.08 7.12
CA VAL A 111 -3.41 6.81 7.85
C VAL A 111 -2.57 5.84 7.02
N VAL A 112 -2.79 5.78 5.71
CA VAL A 112 -1.96 4.98 4.78
C VAL A 112 -0.52 5.47 4.84
N ARG A 113 -0.29 6.78 4.75
CA ARG A 113 1.05 7.37 4.87
C ARG A 113 1.73 7.02 6.17
N ALA A 114 1.01 7.05 7.30
CA ALA A 114 1.56 6.70 8.60
C ALA A 114 2.03 5.23 8.64
N VAL A 115 1.21 4.29 8.15
CA VAL A 115 1.58 2.86 8.09
C VAL A 115 2.80 2.65 7.18
N LEU A 116 2.87 3.32 6.03
CA LEU A 116 4.00 3.20 5.12
C LEU A 116 5.29 3.81 5.70
N ALA A 117 5.17 4.91 6.43
CA ALA A 117 6.29 5.52 7.15
C ALA A 117 6.82 4.58 8.24
N ASP A 118 5.93 3.94 9.00
CA ASP A 118 6.31 2.94 10.01
C ASP A 118 6.98 1.72 9.37
N HIS A 119 6.47 1.25 8.22
CA HIS A 119 7.10 0.16 7.47
C HIS A 119 8.55 0.51 7.05
N LEU A 120 8.78 1.73 6.56
CA LEU A 120 10.11 2.23 6.21
C LEU A 120 11.02 2.37 7.44
N ALA A 121 10.49 2.93 8.53
CA ALA A 121 11.24 3.18 9.77
C ALA A 121 11.70 1.88 10.46
N HIS A 122 10.99 0.78 10.25
CA HIS A 122 11.27 -0.53 10.84
C HIS A 122 11.91 -1.51 9.84
N ASP A 123 12.76 -0.99 8.94
CA ASP A 123 13.53 -1.77 7.96
C ASP A 123 12.66 -2.73 7.12
N GLY A 124 11.49 -2.26 6.67
CA GLY A 124 10.61 -3.02 5.78
C GLY A 124 9.79 -4.07 6.51
N ARG A 125 9.54 -3.87 7.80
CA ARG A 125 8.64 -4.69 8.61
C ARG A 125 7.60 -3.79 9.25
N ILE A 126 6.40 -4.30 9.49
CA ILE A 126 5.41 -3.60 10.30
C ILE A 126 5.34 -4.29 11.66
N PRO A 127 5.52 -3.55 12.79
CA PRO A 127 5.42 -4.12 14.13
C PRO A 127 4.16 -4.99 14.30
N PRO A 128 4.22 -6.15 14.96
CA PRO A 128 3.09 -7.09 15.06
C PRO A 128 1.85 -6.48 15.73
N ASP A 129 2.04 -5.51 16.62
CA ASP A 129 1.05 -4.78 17.40
C ASP A 129 0.70 -3.39 16.83
N HIS A 130 0.98 -3.16 15.55
CA HIS A 130 0.75 -1.88 14.90
C HIS A 130 -0.72 -1.42 15.03
N PRO A 131 -0.99 -0.24 15.63
CA PRO A 131 -2.35 0.15 16.06
C PRO A 131 -3.32 0.41 14.90
N LEU A 132 -2.79 0.65 13.70
CA LEU A 132 -3.60 0.92 12.50
C LEU A 132 -3.86 -0.33 11.64
N LEU A 133 -3.26 -1.48 11.98
CA LEU A 133 -3.47 -2.74 11.26
C LEU A 133 -4.17 -3.76 12.13
N ASN A 134 -5.10 -4.50 11.52
CA ASN A 134 -5.95 -5.49 12.19
C ASN A 134 -5.78 -6.83 11.49
N ILE A 135 -5.81 -7.93 12.26
CA ILE A 135 -5.81 -9.28 11.69
C ILE A 135 -7.08 -9.47 10.86
N VAL A 136 -6.92 -9.94 9.63
CA VAL A 136 -8.02 -10.20 8.69
C VAL A 136 -8.09 -11.64 8.20
N SER A 137 -7.05 -12.45 8.43
CA SER A 137 -7.05 -13.91 8.25
C SER A 137 -6.00 -14.59 9.11
#